data_AF-A0A3D1G0Z7-F1
#
_entry.id   AF-A0A3D1G0Z7-F1
#
_cell.length_a   1.000
_cell.length_b   1.000
_cell.length_c   1.000
_cell.angle_alpha   90.00
_cell.angle_beta   90.00
_cell.angle_gamma   90.00
#
_symmetry.space_group_name_H-M   'P 1'
#
loop_
_entity.id
_entity.type
_entity.pdbx_description
1 polymer ?
#
loop_
_entity_poly.entity_id
_entity_poly.type
_entity_poly.pdbx_seq_one_letter_code
_entity_poly.pdbx_strand_id
1 'polypeptide(L)'
;AHWIRNYLEEAISLEQRGAKVPKSDKQEQMPEALLKRLAEDHALNSAWDELTPGRQRGFILHIAGAKQEQTQQNRIEKCIPKIFAGKGFNEYL
;
A
#
# COMPACT_ATOMS: atom_id res chain seq x y z
N ALA A 1 24.35 -2.65 -24.32
CA ALA A 1 23.27 -2.86 -23.33
C ALA A 1 21.95 -3.05 -24.07
N HIS A 2 21.51 -4.30 -24.28
CA HIS A 2 20.34 -4.63 -25.11
C HIS A 2 19.11 -5.09 -24.28
N TRP A 3 19.30 -5.31 -22.98
CA TRP A 3 18.31 -5.93 -22.10
C TRP A 3 17.06 -5.06 -21.90
N ILE A 4 17.20 -3.74 -21.81
CA ILE A 4 16.04 -2.82 -21.67
C ILE A 4 15.10 -2.95 -22.87
N ARG A 5 15.65 -2.95 -24.09
CA ARG A 5 14.85 -3.04 -25.32
C ARG A 5 14.15 -4.40 -25.42
N ASN A 6 14.84 -5.47 -25.03
CA ASN A 6 14.27 -6.81 -25.00
C ASN A 6 13.10 -6.92 -24.01
N TYR A 7 13.25 -6.36 -22.79
CA TYR A 7 12.15 -6.31 -21.82
C TYR A 7 10.97 -5.46 -22.30
N LEU A 8 11.24 -4.38 -23.05
CA LEU A 8 10.17 -3.55 -23.63
C LEU A 8 9.37 -4.32 -24.69
N GLU A 9 10.05 -5.03 -25.58
CA GLU A 9 9.40 -5.85 -26.62
C GLU A 9 8.61 -7.01 -26.01
N GLU A 10 9.14 -7.65 -24.97
CA GLU A 10 8.45 -8.69 -24.21
C GLU A 10 7.18 -8.14 -23.53
N ALA A 11 7.26 -6.97 -22.88
CA ALA A 11 6.12 -6.33 -22.23
C ALA A 11 5.01 -5.95 -23.22
N ILE A 12 5.35 -5.40 -24.39
CA ILE A 12 4.39 -5.08 -25.45
C ILE A 12 3.69 -6.36 -25.93
N SER A 13 4.45 -7.43 -26.14
CA SER A 13 3.91 -8.70 -26.60
C SER A 13 3.01 -9.38 -25.57
N LEU A 14 3.31 -9.25 -24.27
CA LEU A 14 2.45 -9.75 -23.19
C LEU A 14 1.12 -9.00 -23.13
N GLU A 15 1.13 -7.68 -23.28
CA GLU A 15 -0.08 -6.85 -23.25
C GLU A 15 -0.96 -7.10 -24.49
N GLN A 16 -0.36 -7.23 -25.68
CA GLN A 16 -1.08 -7.62 -26.90
C GLN A 16 -1.76 -8.99 -26.78
N ARG A 17 -1.16 -9.90 -26.00
CA ARG A 17 -1.72 -11.23 -25.71
C ARG A 17 -2.78 -11.21 -24.59
N GLY A 18 -3.07 -10.06 -24.00
CA GLY A 18 -4.05 -9.90 -22.93
C GLY A 18 -3.69 -10.66 -21.65
N ALA A 19 -2.40 -10.92 -21.43
CA ALA A 19 -1.93 -11.69 -20.29
C ALA A 19 -2.20 -10.91 -18.98
N LYS A 20 -3.19 -11.34 -18.21
CA LYS A 20 -3.49 -10.75 -16.90
C LYS A 20 -2.69 -11.46 -15.83
N VAL A 21 -1.93 -10.69 -15.05
CA VAL A 21 -1.31 -11.21 -13.83
C VAL A 21 -2.45 -11.55 -12.86
N PRO A 22 -2.51 -12.79 -12.33
CA PRO A 22 -3.50 -13.14 -11.34
C PRO A 22 -3.34 -12.22 -10.12
N LYS A 23 -4.45 -11.65 -9.64
CA LYS A 23 -4.43 -10.87 -8.41
C LYS A 23 -4.01 -11.81 -7.28
N SER A 24 -2.97 -11.44 -6.55
CA SER A 24 -2.58 -12.17 -5.36
C SER A 24 -3.67 -11.99 -4.29
N ASP A 25 -4.27 -13.09 -3.86
CA ASP A 25 -5.31 -13.12 -2.80
C ASP A 25 -4.72 -12.95 -1.39
N LYS A 26 -3.40 -12.75 -1.28
CA LYS A 26 -2.75 -12.48 0.01
C LYS A 26 -3.16 -11.09 0.52
N GLN A 27 -4.26 -11.05 1.26
CA GLN A 27 -4.57 -9.97 2.17
C GLN A 27 -3.59 -10.05 3.34
N GLU A 28 -2.72 -9.05 3.44
CA GLU A 28 -1.86 -8.90 4.60
C GLU A 28 -2.72 -8.58 5.81
N GLN A 29 -2.44 -9.24 6.94
CA GLN A 29 -3.21 -9.00 8.16
C GLN A 29 -2.98 -7.57 8.64
N MET A 30 -4.07 -6.83 8.85
CA MET A 30 -4.03 -5.48 9.36
C MET A 30 -3.46 -5.48 10.80
N PRO A 31 -2.44 -4.67 11.11
CA PRO A 31 -1.91 -4.56 12.46
C PRO A 31 -2.99 -4.08 13.44
N GLU A 32 -3.05 -4.69 14.62
CA GLU A 32 -4.01 -4.32 15.66
C GLU A 32 -3.90 -2.85 16.07
N ALA A 33 -2.67 -2.31 16.14
CA ALA A 33 -2.42 -0.90 16.44
C ALA A 33 -3.06 0.03 15.39
N LEU A 34 -3.06 -0.36 14.11
CA LEU A 34 -3.69 0.41 13.05
C LEU A 34 -5.22 0.33 13.16
N LEU A 35 -5.79 -0.85 13.42
CA LEU A 35 -7.23 -1.01 13.65
C LEU A 35 -7.73 -0.13 14.80
N LYS A 36 -7.01 -0.13 15.93
CA LYS A 36 -7.33 0.73 17.09
C LYS A 36 -7.30 2.21 16.71
N ARG A 37 -6.23 2.65 16.05
CA ARG A 37 -6.07 4.07 15.67
C ARG A 37 -7.12 4.56 14.67
N LEU A 38 -7.59 3.68 13.77
CA LEU A 38 -8.71 3.96 12.87
C LEU A 38 -10.05 4.03 13.61
N ALA A 39 -10.28 3.12 14.56
CA ALA A 39 -11.50 3.11 15.38
C ALA A 39 -11.61 4.35 16.30
N GLU A 40 -10.48 4.89 16.75
CA GLU A 40 -10.40 6.07 17.62
C GLU A 40 -10.63 7.40 16.87
N ASP A 41 -10.47 7.41 15.54
CA ASP A 41 -10.49 8.63 14.73
C ASP A 41 -11.31 8.44 13.46
N HIS A 42 -12.56 8.89 13.53
CA HIS A 42 -13.52 8.76 12.43
C HIS A 42 -13.05 9.45 11.14
N ALA A 43 -12.33 10.57 11.24
CA ALA A 43 -11.85 11.30 10.07
C ALA A 43 -10.73 10.50 9.38
N LEU A 44 -9.80 9.94 10.16
CA LEU A 44 -8.77 9.07 9.64
C LEU A 44 -9.37 7.79 9.02
N ASN A 45 -10.37 7.18 9.66
CA ASN A 45 -11.04 6.01 9.10
C ASN A 45 -11.71 6.31 7.76
N SER A 46 -12.40 7.45 7.66
CA SER A 46 -13.04 7.85 6.39
C SER A 46 -12.00 8.06 5.29
N ALA A 47 -10.90 8.75 5.57
CA ALA A 47 -9.80 8.94 4.62
C ALA A 47 -9.11 7.60 4.25
N TRP A 48 -9.02 6.67 5.20
CA TRP A 48 -8.50 5.33 4.96
C TRP A 48 -9.39 4.53 3.99
N ASP A 49 -10.71 4.58 4.16
CA ASP A 49 -11.69 3.87 3.33
C ASP A 49 -11.72 4.41 1.88
N GLU A 50 -11.32 5.66 1.66
CA GLU A 50 -11.17 6.24 0.32
C GLU A 50 -9.90 5.76 -0.42
N LEU A 51 -8.92 5.20 0.29
CA LEU A 51 -7.72 4.65 -0.34
C LEU A 51 -8.04 3.37 -1.10
N THR A 52 -7.44 3.21 -2.28
CA THR A 52 -7.53 1.94 -3.00
C THR A 52 -6.89 0.80 -2.18
N PRO A 53 -7.34 -0.46 -2.33
CA PRO A 53 -6.75 -1.59 -1.61
C PRO A 53 -5.23 -1.71 -1.79
N GLY A 54 -4.72 -1.30 -2.96
CA GLY A 54 -3.27 -1.24 -3.21
C GLY A 54 -2.55 -0.19 -2.36
N ARG A 55 -3.14 1.00 -2.18
CA ARG A 55 -2.60 2.06 -1.31
C ARG A 55 -2.65 1.64 0.16
N GLN A 56 -3.79 1.11 0.62
CA GLN A 56 -3.94 0.56 1.97
C GLN A 56 -2.89 -0.52 2.26
N ARG A 57 -2.68 -1.45 1.32
CA ARG A 57 -1.68 -2.53 1.44
C ARG A 57 -0.26 -2.00 1.67
N GLY A 58 0.12 -0.91 1.00
CA GLY A 58 1.44 -0.30 1.19
C GLY A 58 1.66 0.17 2.63
N PHE A 59 0.65 0.80 3.24
CA PHE A 59 0.68 1.21 4.63
C PHE A 59 0.69 0.02 5.59
N ILE A 60 -0.16 -0.99 5.36
CA ILE A 60 -0.20 -2.23 6.15
C ILE A 60 1.17 -2.89 6.19
N LEU A 61 1.82 -3.08 5.03
CA LEU A 61 3.15 -3.68 4.94
C LEU A 61 4.21 -2.88 5.70
N HIS A 62 4.19 -1.54 5.55
CA HIS A 62 5.12 -0.68 6.27
C HIS A 62 4.93 -0.80 7.79
N ILE A 63 3.70 -0.76 8.28
CA ILE A 63 3.40 -0.76 9.71
C ILE A 63 3.64 -2.16 10.30
N ALA A 64 3.14 -3.22 9.66
CA ALA A 64 3.32 -4.62 10.08
C ALA A 64 4.80 -5.05 10.14
N GLY A 65 5.68 -4.42 9.35
CA GLY A 65 7.12 -4.68 9.40
C GLY A 65 7.80 -4.25 10.71
N ALA A 66 7.12 -3.54 11.63
CA ALA A 66 7.65 -3.19 12.94
C ALA A 66 7.22 -4.23 14.00
N LYS A 67 8.20 -4.84 14.67
CA LYS A 67 7.95 -5.86 15.71
C LYS A 67 7.47 -5.28 17.04
N GLN A 68 7.82 -4.03 17.34
CA GLN A 68 7.45 -3.36 18.58
C GLN A 68 6.23 -2.47 18.36
N GLU A 69 5.25 -2.56 19.25
CA GLU A 69 4.00 -1.78 19.20
C GLU A 69 4.26 -0.27 19.15
N GLN A 70 5.19 0.23 19.99
CA GLN A 70 5.58 1.65 19.97
C GLN A 70 6.10 2.09 18.60
N THR A 71 6.83 1.22 17.90
CA THR A 71 7.33 1.53 16.55
C THR A 71 6.19 1.50 15.52
N GLN A 72 5.22 0.60 15.68
CA GLN A 72 4.02 0.60 14.84
C GLN A 72 3.24 1.91 15.01
N GLN A 73 3.00 2.37 16.24
CA GLN A 73 2.33 3.65 16.49
C GLN A 73 3.08 4.83 15.87
N ASN A 74 4.40 4.90 16.07
CA ASN A 74 5.22 5.95 15.44
C ASN A 74 5.16 5.92 13.90
N ARG A 75 5.03 4.73 13.28
CA ARG A 75 4.83 4.61 11.83
C ARG A 75 3.43 5.06 11.42
N ILE A 76 2.39 4.71 12.18
CA ILE A 76 1.02 5.14 11.92
C ILE A 76 0.95 6.67 11.91
N GLU A 77 1.45 7.33 12.96
CA GLU A 77 1.43 8.79 13.07
C GLU A 77 2.13 9.49 11.89
N LYS A 78 3.24 8.91 11.39
CA LYS A 78 3.93 9.43 10.19
C LYS A 78 3.16 9.19 8.89
N CYS A 79 2.27 8.21 8.85
CA CYS A 79 1.47 7.89 7.67
C CYS A 79 0.20 8.75 7.56
N ILE A 80 -0.32 9.25 8.68
CA ILE A 80 -1.56 10.04 8.75
C ILE A 80 -1.61 11.17 7.70
N PRO A 81 -0.59 12.03 7.53
CA PRO A 81 -0.64 13.10 6.53
C PRO A 81 -0.81 12.58 5.10
N LYS A 82 -0.24 11.42 4.78
CA LYS A 82 -0.38 10.80 3.45
C LYS A 82 -1.74 10.18 3.25
N ILE A 83 -2.30 9.55 4.29
CA ILE A 83 -3.64 8.98 4.29
C ILE A 83 -4.66 10.09 4.02
N PHE A 84 -4.59 11.21 4.74
CA PHE A 84 -5.46 12.37 4.49
C PHE A 84 -5.26 13.02 3.12
N ALA A 85 -4.06 12.92 2.55
CA ALA A 85 -3.81 13.39 1.18
C ALA A 85 -4.27 12.39 0.10
N GLY A 86 -4.86 11.25 0.47
CA GLY A 86 -5.25 10.19 -0.47
C GLY A 86 -4.06 9.50 -1.17
N LYS A 87 -2.85 9.68 -0.66
CA LYS A 87 -1.60 9.17 -1.26
C LYS A 87 -1.23 7.82 -0.66
N GLY A 88 -0.65 6.94 -1.48
CA GLY A 88 -0.03 5.70 -1.03
C GLY A 88 1.30 5.95 -0.31
N PHE A 89 1.75 4.96 0.46
CA PHE A 89 2.95 5.05 1.29
C PHE A 89 4.21 5.51 0.52
N ASN A 90 4.41 5.03 -0.70
CA ASN A 90 5.57 5.35 -1.54
C ASN A 90 5.32 6.48 -2.56
N GLU A 91 4.17 7.16 -2.50
CA GLU A 91 3.87 8.28 -3.39
C GLU A 91 4.40 9.58 -2.78
N TYR A 92 5.21 10.29 -3.55
CA TYR A 92 5.86 11.56 -3.19
C TYR A 92 5.76 12.54 -4.37
N LEU A 93 4.55 12.90 -4.78
CA LEU A 93 4.26 14.08 -5.61
C LEU A 93 2.91 14.63 -5.14
#